data_AF-A0AAN7WM41-F1
#
_entry.id   AF-A0AAN7WM41-F1
#
_cell.length_a   1.000
_cell.length_b   1.000
_cell.length_c   1.000
_cell.angle_alpha   90.00
_cell.angle_beta   90.00
_cell.angle_gamma   90.00
#
_symmetry.space_group_name_H-M   'P 1'
#
loop_
_entity.id
_entity.type
_entity.pdbx_description
1 polymer ?
#
loop_
_entity_poly.entity_id
_entity_poly.type
_entity_poly.pdbx_seq_one_letter_code
_entity_poly.pdbx_strand_id
1 'polypeptide(L)'
;MFKYLLPQRNIFKFQSTLRRTSLLRVRNYVTSSNPIDLSKLSREDIKRLRDFRIREKRKFKQQTIVYYFSSIAIFFLGLTYTAVPLYRAICARTGWGGIPITDKRKFTDDKLIPVETGKRIKVTFTSEVSQILPWKFVPQQREVYVLPGETALSFYKAENKSDKDIIGMATYSITPGEAAPYFNKIQCFCFEEQKLAAGEEVDMPVFFFIDPDFASDPKMRNIDDIILHYTFFRAHYGDGSAVSEAVAKGEPISKEETEKMLANAELLSPKVIDTRDPSVEIK
;
A
#
# COMPACT_ATOMS: atom_id res chain seq x y z
N MET A 1 30.44 -15.31 7.90
CA MET A 1 29.91 -15.04 9.26
C MET A 1 28.53 -14.42 9.04
N PHE A 2 27.39 -14.96 9.41
CA PHE A 2 26.98 -15.72 10.58
C PHE A 2 25.94 -16.77 10.13
N LYS A 3 26.13 -18.01 10.57
CA LYS A 3 25.21 -19.14 10.36
C LYS A 3 24.03 -19.01 11.34
N TYR A 4 22.80 -19.01 10.84
CA TYR A 4 21.64 -19.49 11.59
C TYR A 4 20.87 -20.52 10.73
N LEU A 5 21.42 -21.72 10.71
CA LEU A 5 20.75 -22.97 10.36
C LEU A 5 20.28 -23.59 11.67
N LEU A 6 18.97 -23.62 11.91
CA LEU A 6 18.32 -24.48 12.90
C LEU A 6 16.96 -24.93 12.33
N PRO A 7 16.45 -26.11 12.74
CA PRO A 7 16.15 -27.17 11.81
C PRO A 7 14.64 -27.46 11.68
N GLN A 8 14.20 -27.58 10.42
CA GLN A 8 12.88 -28.06 9.98
C GLN A 8 12.68 -29.57 10.25
N ARG A 9 12.68 -29.99 11.52
CA ARG A 9 12.51 -31.43 11.83
C ARG A 9 12.00 -31.73 13.24
N ASN A 10 10.87 -31.15 13.67
CA ASN A 10 10.14 -31.69 14.84
C ASN A 10 8.67 -31.31 15.02
N ILE A 11 8.01 -30.70 14.04
CA ILE A 11 6.59 -30.28 14.21
C ILE A 11 5.60 -31.44 13.97
N PHE A 12 6.00 -32.51 13.29
CA PHE A 12 5.12 -33.64 12.96
C PHE A 12 4.97 -34.73 14.06
N LYS A 13 5.75 -34.68 15.14
CA LYS A 13 5.71 -35.71 16.21
C LYS A 13 4.93 -35.31 17.46
N PHE A 14 4.48 -34.06 17.58
CA PHE A 14 3.75 -33.61 18.78
C PHE A 14 2.22 -33.71 18.65
N GLN A 15 1.67 -33.77 17.42
CA GLN A 15 0.22 -33.96 17.22
C GLN A 15 -0.24 -35.42 17.26
N SER A 16 0.65 -36.41 17.12
CA SER A 16 0.28 -37.84 17.11
C SER A 16 0.12 -38.46 18.50
N THR A 17 0.61 -37.81 19.56
CA THR A 17 0.71 -38.42 20.90
C THR A 17 -0.40 -37.98 21.86
N LEU A 18 -1.13 -36.90 21.57
CA LEU A 18 -2.28 -36.44 22.36
C LEU A 18 -3.65 -36.85 21.79
N ARG A 19 -3.70 -37.42 20.59
CA ARG A 19 -4.93 -37.94 19.97
C ARG A 19 -5.22 -39.41 20.25
N ARG A 20 -4.25 -40.14 20.85
CA ARG A 20 -4.35 -41.60 21.06
C ARG A 20 -4.72 -42.02 22.49
N THR A 21 -4.67 -41.11 23.46
CA THR A 21 -4.95 -41.41 24.88
C THR A 21 -6.32 -40.96 25.38
N SER A 22 -7.10 -40.23 24.57
CA SER A 22 -8.49 -39.86 24.92
C SER A 22 -9.55 -40.83 24.36
N LEU A 23 -9.23 -41.62 23.32
CA LEU A 23 -10.17 -42.56 22.69
C LEU A 23 -10.24 -43.94 23.34
N LEU A 24 -9.42 -44.23 24.36
CA LEU A 24 -9.48 -45.48 25.12
C LEU A 24 -10.25 -45.37 26.45
N ARG A 25 -10.85 -44.21 26.76
CA ARG A 25 -11.69 -44.04 27.97
C ARG A 25 -13.20 -43.87 27.68
N VAL A 26 -13.63 -43.91 26.41
CA VAL A 26 -15.06 -43.81 26.06
C VAL A 26 -15.64 -45.16 25.62
N ARG A 27 -14.88 -46.26 25.70
CA ARG A 27 -15.32 -47.59 25.26
C ARG A 27 -15.93 -48.47 26.37
N ASN A 28 -16.19 -47.94 27.57
CA ASN A 28 -16.76 -48.70 28.69
C ASN A 28 -17.92 -47.98 29.40
N TYR A 29 -18.83 -47.37 28.66
CA TYR A 29 -20.09 -46.83 29.22
C TYR A 29 -21.28 -47.03 28.27
N VAL A 30 -21.36 -48.18 27.60
CA VAL A 30 -22.57 -48.58 26.86
C VAL A 30 -22.80 -50.09 27.04
N THR A 31 -22.94 -50.53 28.28
CA THR A 31 -23.55 -51.83 28.62
C THR A 31 -24.20 -51.73 30.00
N SER A 32 -25.12 -50.77 30.16
CA SER A 32 -26.12 -50.83 31.23
C SER A 32 -27.34 -50.05 30.77
N SER A 33 -28.11 -50.67 29.90
CA SER A 33 -29.49 -50.26 29.66
C SER A 33 -30.31 -51.53 29.72
N ASN A 34 -30.96 -51.76 30.86
CA ASN A 34 -32.17 -52.57 30.86
C ASN A 34 -33.06 -52.03 29.73
N PRO A 35 -33.66 -52.89 28.89
CA PRO A 35 -34.56 -52.41 27.86
C PRO A 35 -35.64 -51.57 28.54
N ILE A 36 -35.72 -50.29 28.15
CA ILE A 36 -36.75 -49.38 28.67
C ILE A 36 -38.07 -49.99 28.24
N ASP A 37 -38.83 -50.50 29.22
CA ASP A 37 -40.11 -51.15 28.99
C ASP A 37 -41.14 -50.09 28.58
N LEU A 38 -41.26 -49.90 27.26
CA LEU A 38 -42.11 -48.89 26.63
C LEU A 38 -43.60 -49.06 27.00
N SER A 39 -43.98 -50.23 27.52
CA SER A 39 -45.34 -50.53 27.96
C SER A 39 -45.74 -49.84 29.26
N LYS A 40 -44.78 -49.33 30.06
CA LYS A 40 -45.00 -48.68 31.36
C LYS A 40 -44.90 -47.14 31.34
N LEU A 41 -44.71 -46.52 30.18
CA LEU A 41 -44.57 -45.07 30.08
C LEU A 41 -45.94 -44.36 30.09
N SER A 42 -46.10 -43.35 30.96
CA SER A 42 -47.25 -42.44 30.88
C SER A 42 -47.19 -41.58 29.62
N ARG A 43 -48.35 -41.08 29.15
CA ARG A 43 -48.43 -40.22 27.96
C ARG A 43 -47.58 -38.94 28.11
N GLU A 44 -47.44 -38.43 29.32
CA GLU A 44 -46.62 -37.27 29.66
C GLU A 44 -45.12 -37.53 29.44
N ASP A 45 -44.63 -38.73 29.77
CA ASP A 45 -43.22 -39.10 29.61
C ASP A 45 -42.85 -39.26 28.13
N ILE A 46 -43.75 -39.83 27.33
CA ILE A 46 -43.59 -39.93 25.87
C ILE A 46 -43.49 -38.53 25.24
N LYS A 47 -44.31 -37.57 25.70
CA LYS A 47 -44.26 -36.19 25.23
C LYS A 47 -42.94 -35.52 25.62
N ARG A 48 -42.48 -35.68 26.86
CA ARG A 48 -41.18 -35.16 27.33
C ARG A 48 -40.02 -35.71 26.52
N LEU A 49 -39.96 -37.02 26.29
CA LEU A 49 -38.90 -37.65 25.49
C LEU A 49 -38.90 -37.16 24.03
N ARG A 50 -40.08 -36.95 23.43
CA ARG A 50 -40.20 -36.35 22.10
C ARG A 50 -39.64 -34.93 22.08
N ASP A 51 -39.99 -34.11 23.08
CA ASP A 51 -39.53 -32.73 23.19
C ASP A 51 -38.02 -32.66 23.44
N PHE A 52 -37.47 -33.53 24.29
CA PHE A 52 -36.01 -33.65 24.49
C PHE A 52 -35.29 -34.01 23.18
N ARG A 53 -35.78 -35.00 22.44
CA ARG A 53 -35.22 -35.40 21.14
C ARG A 53 -35.28 -34.27 20.11
N ILE A 54 -36.36 -33.49 20.07
CA ILE A 54 -36.49 -32.33 19.19
C ILE A 54 -35.50 -31.23 19.59
N ARG A 55 -35.34 -30.96 20.89
CA ARG A 55 -34.37 -29.97 21.39
C ARG A 55 -32.92 -30.38 21.07
N GLU A 56 -32.55 -31.64 21.27
CA GLU A 56 -31.21 -32.12 20.92
C GLU A 56 -30.94 -32.00 19.42
N LYS A 57 -31.87 -32.46 18.56
CA LYS A 57 -31.74 -32.28 17.10
C LYS A 57 -31.63 -30.81 16.71
N ARG A 58 -32.35 -29.90 17.37
CA ARG A 58 -32.25 -28.45 17.15
C ARG A 58 -30.88 -27.90 17.59
N LYS A 59 -30.35 -28.32 18.75
CA LYS A 59 -29.01 -27.91 19.22
C LYS A 59 -27.91 -28.32 18.24
N PHE A 60 -27.91 -29.58 17.76
CA PHE A 60 -26.94 -30.04 16.77
C PHE A 60 -27.03 -29.25 15.45
N LYS A 61 -28.25 -28.98 14.97
CA LYS A 61 -28.46 -28.14 13.77
C LYS A 61 -27.98 -26.70 13.98
N GLN A 62 -28.32 -26.09 15.11
CA GLN A 62 -27.91 -24.72 15.43
C GLN A 62 -26.39 -24.58 15.56
N GLN A 63 -25.72 -25.52 16.24
CA GLN A 63 -24.26 -25.52 16.34
C GLN A 63 -23.60 -25.66 14.97
N THR A 64 -24.10 -26.58 14.15
CA THR A 64 -23.62 -26.78 12.78
C THR A 64 -23.77 -25.51 11.95
N ILE A 65 -24.92 -24.85 12.02
CA ILE A 65 -25.20 -23.59 11.32
C ILE A 65 -24.24 -22.48 11.77
N VAL A 66 -24.03 -22.32 13.09
CA VAL A 66 -23.11 -21.31 13.64
C VAL A 66 -21.68 -21.53 13.14
N TYR A 67 -21.20 -22.78 13.09
CA TYR A 67 -19.87 -23.08 12.56
C TYR A 67 -19.72 -22.77 11.06
N TYR A 68 -20.76 -23.02 10.26
CA TYR A 68 -20.73 -22.65 8.85
C TYR A 68 -20.71 -21.14 8.65
N PHE A 69 -21.57 -20.40 9.35
CA PHE A 69 -21.60 -18.94 9.25
C PHE A 69 -20.30 -18.30 9.77
N SER A 70 -19.72 -18.80 10.87
CA SER A 70 -18.46 -18.27 11.37
C SER A 70 -17.29 -18.54 10.42
N SER A 71 -17.24 -19.72 9.79
CA SER A 71 -16.24 -20.06 8.77
C SER A 71 -16.32 -19.11 7.56
N ILE A 72 -17.53 -18.88 7.05
CA ILE A 72 -17.77 -17.96 5.93
C ILE A 72 -17.37 -16.53 6.30
N ALA A 73 -17.74 -16.05 7.49
CA ALA A 73 -17.38 -14.71 7.95
C ALA A 73 -15.85 -14.52 8.01
N ILE A 74 -15.13 -15.48 8.58
CA ILE A 74 -13.66 -15.44 8.65
C ILE A 74 -13.03 -15.45 7.25
N PHE A 75 -13.59 -16.25 6.33
CA PHE A 75 -13.11 -16.31 4.95
C PHE A 75 -13.24 -14.96 4.22
N PHE A 76 -14.40 -14.31 4.30
CA PHE A 76 -14.60 -13.00 3.67
C PHE A 76 -13.75 -11.89 4.30
N LEU A 77 -13.55 -11.93 5.61
CA LEU A 77 -12.63 -11.00 6.29
C LEU A 77 -11.19 -11.18 5.79
N GLY A 78 -10.74 -12.43 5.66
CA GLY A 78 -9.42 -12.74 5.10
C GLY A 78 -9.27 -12.27 3.64
N LEU A 79 -10.30 -12.45 2.82
CA LEU A 79 -10.29 -12.05 1.42
C LEU A 79 -10.21 -10.52 1.27
N THR A 80 -11.03 -9.78 2.01
CA THR A 80 -11.02 -8.31 1.97
C THR A 80 -9.68 -7.74 2.44
N TYR A 81 -9.10 -8.31 3.50
CA TYR A 81 -7.78 -7.90 3.99
C TYR A 81 -6.65 -8.18 2.98
N THR A 82 -6.74 -9.31 2.26
CA THR A 82 -5.71 -9.72 1.29
C THR A 82 -5.86 -9.05 -0.08
N ALA A 83 -7.05 -8.53 -0.41
CA ALA A 83 -7.33 -7.94 -1.73
C ALA A 83 -6.44 -6.73 -2.05
N VAL A 84 -6.22 -5.83 -1.08
CA VAL A 84 -5.41 -4.62 -1.26
C VAL A 84 -3.93 -4.92 -1.57
N PRO A 85 -3.20 -5.72 -0.76
CA PRO A 85 -1.82 -6.05 -1.06
C PRO A 85 -1.68 -6.87 -2.35
N LEU A 86 -2.65 -7.75 -2.65
CA LEU A 86 -2.66 -8.50 -3.91
C LEU A 86 -2.82 -7.57 -5.12
N TYR A 87 -3.73 -6.60 -5.07
CA TYR A 87 -3.91 -5.60 -6.12
C TYR A 87 -2.62 -4.79 -6.33
N ARG A 88 -2.02 -4.28 -5.26
CA ARG A 88 -0.75 -3.53 -5.35
C ARG A 88 0.38 -4.36 -5.97
N ALA A 89 0.48 -5.64 -5.60
CA ALA A 89 1.50 -6.54 -6.17
C ALA A 89 1.28 -6.81 -7.66
N ILE A 90 0.01 -6.96 -8.09
CA ILE A 90 -0.32 -7.13 -9.51
C ILE A 90 -0.02 -5.83 -10.27
N CYS A 91 -0.49 -4.67 -9.79
CA CYS A 91 -0.23 -3.37 -10.43
C CYS A 91 1.27 -3.06 -10.54
N ALA A 92 2.05 -3.32 -9.49
CA ALA A 92 3.50 -3.12 -9.52
C ALA A 92 4.20 -4.05 -10.51
N ARG A 93 3.62 -5.21 -10.86
CA ARG A 93 4.21 -6.16 -11.81
C ARG A 93 3.75 -5.96 -13.24
N THR A 94 2.49 -5.57 -13.45
CA THR A 94 1.90 -5.45 -14.79
C THR A 94 1.91 -4.03 -15.34
N GLY A 95 2.01 -3.00 -14.49
CA GLY A 95 1.96 -1.59 -14.91
C GLY A 95 0.59 -1.16 -15.47
N TRP A 96 -0.48 -1.87 -15.13
CA TRP A 96 -1.82 -1.59 -15.65
C TRP A 96 -2.32 -0.21 -15.17
N GLY A 97 -2.81 0.62 -16.09
CA GLY A 97 -3.28 1.99 -15.78
C GLY A 97 -2.20 3.07 -15.81
N GLY A 98 -1.01 2.79 -16.37
CA GLY A 98 0.06 3.78 -16.53
C GLY A 98 0.86 4.05 -15.24
N ILE A 99 0.66 3.25 -14.20
CA ILE A 99 1.47 3.29 -12.98
C ILE A 99 2.78 2.54 -13.26
N PRO A 100 3.96 3.15 -13.02
CA PRO A 100 5.24 2.55 -13.33
C PRO A 100 5.56 1.38 -12.40
N ILE A 101 6.27 0.38 -12.94
CA ILE A 101 6.74 -0.80 -12.22
C ILE A 101 7.85 -0.39 -11.25
N THR A 102 7.65 -0.62 -9.94
CA THR A 102 8.59 -0.22 -8.87
C THR A 102 9.51 -1.35 -8.39
N ASP A 103 9.72 -2.40 -9.19
CA ASP A 103 10.59 -3.54 -8.80
C ASP A 103 12.06 -3.10 -8.75
N LYS A 104 12.63 -3.06 -7.54
CA LYS A 104 14.03 -2.63 -7.29
C LYS A 104 15.08 -3.45 -8.05
N ARG A 105 14.74 -4.65 -8.53
CA ARG A 105 15.64 -5.51 -9.31
C ARG A 105 15.89 -5.01 -10.74
N LYS A 106 15.12 -4.02 -11.22
CA LYS A 106 15.38 -3.39 -12.52
C LYS A 106 16.60 -2.45 -12.50
N PHE A 107 17.06 -1.99 -11.34
CA PHE A 107 18.27 -1.18 -11.20
C PHE A 107 19.53 -2.07 -11.05
N THR A 108 19.83 -2.88 -12.07
CA THR A 108 21.08 -3.65 -12.14
C THR A 108 22.03 -2.96 -13.11
N ASP A 109 23.33 -2.92 -12.81
CA ASP A 109 24.34 -2.22 -13.62
C ASP A 109 24.34 -2.65 -15.10
N ASP A 110 23.98 -3.91 -15.38
CA ASP A 110 23.86 -4.46 -16.74
C ASP A 110 22.80 -3.75 -17.62
N LYS A 111 21.81 -3.09 -17.01
CA LYS A 111 20.72 -2.37 -17.72
C LYS A 111 21.03 -0.90 -18.00
N LEU A 112 22.14 -0.38 -17.47
CA LEU A 112 22.63 0.99 -17.72
C LEU A 112 23.58 1.06 -18.93
N ILE A 113 23.81 -0.08 -19.60
CA ILE A 113 24.62 -0.15 -20.81
C ILE A 113 23.69 0.12 -22.00
N PRO A 114 23.94 1.16 -22.81
CA PRO A 114 23.11 1.45 -23.97
C PRO A 114 23.20 0.31 -24.98
N VAL A 115 22.05 -0.20 -25.41
CA VAL A 115 21.99 -1.15 -26.52
C VAL A 115 21.97 -0.35 -27.81
N GLU A 116 23.03 -0.48 -28.60
CA GLU A 116 23.14 0.14 -29.92
C GLU A 116 22.18 -0.48 -30.93
N THR A 117 20.87 -0.25 -30.74
CA THR A 117 19.82 -0.69 -31.68
C THR A 117 19.66 0.31 -32.83
N GLY A 118 20.39 1.44 -32.81
CA GLY A 118 20.28 2.55 -33.77
C GLY A 118 18.97 3.35 -33.71
N LYS A 119 17.96 2.85 -32.97
CA LYS A 119 16.65 3.46 -32.82
C LYS A 119 16.64 4.40 -31.60
N ARG A 120 16.63 5.71 -31.84
CA ARG A 120 16.45 6.72 -30.79
C ARG A 120 14.98 6.91 -30.49
N ILE A 121 14.63 6.91 -29.21
CA ILE A 121 13.27 7.13 -28.73
C ILE A 121 13.13 8.61 -28.38
N LYS A 122 12.07 9.24 -28.86
CA LYS A 122 11.72 10.62 -28.55
C LYS A 122 10.95 10.66 -27.23
N VAL A 123 11.52 11.31 -26.23
CA VAL A 123 10.85 11.56 -24.95
C VAL A 123 10.37 13.01 -24.93
N THR A 124 9.04 13.18 -24.93
CA THR A 124 8.39 14.50 -24.88
C THR A 124 7.98 14.82 -23.45
N PHE A 125 8.35 16.00 -22.99
CA PHE A 125 8.05 16.49 -21.65
C PHE A 125 6.85 17.43 -21.68
N THR A 126 5.83 17.12 -20.90
CA THR A 126 4.67 17.98 -20.72
C THR A 126 4.45 18.29 -19.25
N SER A 127 3.86 19.45 -18.97
CA SER A 127 3.58 19.92 -17.63
C SER A 127 2.19 20.52 -17.55
N GLU A 128 1.53 20.28 -16.42
CA GLU A 128 0.25 20.87 -16.05
C GLU A 128 0.28 21.27 -14.56
N VAL A 129 -0.47 22.32 -14.23
CA VAL A 129 -0.62 22.82 -12.86
C VAL A 129 -2.10 22.97 -12.58
N SER A 130 -2.53 22.51 -11.40
CA SER A 130 -3.90 22.74 -10.94
C SER A 130 -4.20 24.24 -10.80
N GLN A 131 -5.40 24.67 -11.16
CA GLN A 131 -5.83 26.08 -11.11
C GLN A 131 -5.77 26.69 -9.70
N ILE A 132 -5.81 25.86 -8.65
CA ILE A 132 -5.75 26.27 -7.23
C ILE A 132 -4.29 26.58 -6.82
N LEU A 133 -3.31 26.13 -7.60
CA LEU A 133 -1.89 26.34 -7.35
C LEU A 133 -1.37 27.43 -8.30
N PRO A 134 -1.11 28.66 -7.81
CA PRO A 134 -0.63 29.78 -8.63
C PRO A 134 0.87 29.63 -8.97
N TRP A 135 1.25 28.48 -9.49
CA TRP A 135 2.61 28.19 -9.92
C TRP A 135 2.68 28.17 -11.44
N LYS A 136 3.83 28.58 -11.97
CA LYS A 136 4.18 28.34 -13.36
C LYS A 136 5.17 27.19 -13.38
N PHE A 137 4.77 26.09 -14.00
CA PHE A 137 5.60 24.90 -14.11
C PHE A 137 5.75 24.51 -15.58
N VAL A 138 6.98 24.58 -16.09
CA VAL A 138 7.28 24.36 -17.51
C VAL A 138 8.55 23.52 -17.68
N PRO A 139 8.59 22.59 -18.66
CA PRO A 139 9.83 21.93 -19.02
C PRO A 139 10.78 22.93 -19.68
N GLN A 140 12.08 22.88 -19.32
CA GLN A 140 13.12 23.64 -20.01
C GLN A 140 13.37 23.07 -21.42
N GLN A 141 13.29 21.73 -21.55
CA GLN A 141 13.43 21.00 -22.81
C GLN A 141 12.13 20.26 -23.11
N ARG A 142 11.51 20.54 -24.27
CA ARG A 142 10.25 19.89 -24.66
C ARG A 142 10.42 18.46 -25.14
N GLU A 143 11.56 18.14 -25.74
CA GLU A 143 11.86 16.81 -26.27
C GLU A 143 13.35 16.49 -26.16
N VAL A 144 13.66 15.22 -25.92
CA VAL A 144 15.02 14.68 -25.92
C VAL A 144 14.99 13.32 -26.63
N TYR A 145 16.04 13.03 -27.39
CA TYR A 145 16.21 11.75 -28.07
C TYR A 145 17.23 10.91 -27.31
N VAL A 146 16.82 9.72 -26.86
CA VAL A 146 17.67 8.83 -26.06
C VAL A 146 17.68 7.42 -26.64
N LEU A 147 18.79 6.71 -26.48
CA LEU A 147 18.86 5.29 -26.78
C LEU A 147 18.36 4.44 -25.59
N PRO A 148 17.78 3.26 -25.83
CA PRO A 148 17.52 2.29 -24.76
C PRO A 148 18.80 1.95 -23.99
N GLY A 149 18.79 2.10 -22.67
CA GLY A 149 19.92 1.96 -21.75
C GLY A 149 20.72 3.25 -21.54
N GLU A 150 20.50 4.29 -22.34
CA GLU A 150 21.13 5.60 -22.15
C GLU A 150 20.43 6.38 -21.03
N THR A 151 21.22 6.94 -20.12
CA THR A 151 20.71 7.82 -19.07
C THR A 151 20.61 9.25 -19.58
N ALA A 152 19.52 9.94 -19.23
CA ALA A 152 19.28 11.31 -19.62
C ALA A 152 18.82 12.16 -18.43
N LEU A 153 19.23 13.42 -18.46
CA LEU A 153 18.87 14.45 -17.49
C LEU A 153 18.09 15.54 -18.21
N SER A 154 16.89 15.84 -17.71
CA SER A 154 16.05 16.95 -18.17
C SER A 154 15.69 17.83 -16.97
N PHE A 155 15.43 19.11 -17.22
CA PHE A 155 15.09 20.08 -16.19
C PHE A 155 13.68 20.63 -16.39
N TYR A 156 12.96 20.79 -15.29
CA TYR A 156 11.74 21.58 -15.25
C TYR A 156 11.93 22.82 -14.40
N LYS A 157 11.27 23.90 -14.79
CA LYS A 157 11.26 25.17 -14.05
C LYS A 157 9.95 25.30 -13.30
N ALA A 158 10.02 25.53 -11.99
CA ALA A 158 8.88 25.89 -11.16
C ALA A 158 9.06 27.30 -10.59
N GLU A 159 8.02 28.12 -10.69
CA GLU A 159 7.99 29.51 -10.20
C GLU A 159 6.70 29.70 -9.39
N ASN A 160 6.82 30.12 -8.13
CA ASN A 160 5.66 30.49 -7.32
C ASN A 160 5.27 31.95 -7.58
N LYS A 161 4.13 32.17 -8.24
CA LYS A 161 3.64 33.51 -8.59
C LYS A 161 2.78 34.18 -7.50
N SER A 162 2.72 33.59 -6.32
CA SER A 162 1.96 34.14 -5.20
C SER A 162 2.85 34.82 -4.18
N ASP A 163 2.23 35.66 -3.36
CA ASP A 163 2.89 36.38 -2.26
C ASP A 163 3.01 35.53 -0.97
N LYS A 164 2.75 34.23 -1.06
CA LYS A 164 2.77 33.31 0.09
C LYS A 164 3.59 32.07 -0.24
N ASP A 165 4.19 31.50 0.80
CA ASP A 165 4.79 30.16 0.71
C ASP A 165 3.69 29.14 0.42
N ILE A 166 3.91 28.30 -0.58
CA ILE A 166 2.99 27.22 -0.93
C ILE A 166 3.77 25.91 -0.97
N ILE A 167 3.12 24.84 -0.52
CA ILE A 167 3.62 23.48 -0.66
C ILE A 167 2.84 22.81 -1.79
N GLY A 168 3.58 22.20 -2.71
CA GLY A 168 3.05 21.47 -3.85
C GLY A 168 3.55 20.03 -3.84
N MET A 169 2.74 19.14 -4.41
CA MET A 169 3.13 17.77 -4.71
C MET A 169 2.79 17.47 -6.17
N ALA A 170 3.75 16.91 -6.90
CA ALA A 170 3.54 16.53 -8.29
C ALA A 170 3.17 15.07 -8.41
N THR A 171 2.42 14.71 -9.44
CA THR A 171 2.28 13.33 -9.90
C THR A 171 2.70 13.24 -11.35
N TYR A 172 2.98 12.02 -11.83
CA TYR A 172 3.36 11.80 -13.22
C TYR A 172 2.66 10.61 -13.85
N SER A 173 2.56 10.66 -15.16
CA SER A 173 2.08 9.56 -15.99
C SER A 173 2.92 9.45 -17.27
N ILE A 174 2.96 8.24 -17.82
CA ILE A 174 3.71 7.91 -19.04
C ILE A 174 2.72 7.43 -20.10
N THR A 175 2.83 7.99 -21.30
CA THR A 175 2.00 7.62 -22.46
C THR A 175 2.89 7.29 -23.65
N PRO A 176 2.67 6.19 -24.38
CA PRO A 176 1.65 5.16 -24.17
C PRO A 176 1.93 4.30 -22.92
N GLY A 177 0.86 3.82 -22.28
CA GLY A 177 0.96 3.02 -21.04
C GLY A 177 1.76 1.73 -21.19
N GLU A 178 1.90 1.22 -22.41
CA GLU A 178 2.71 0.04 -22.72
C GLU A 178 4.21 0.28 -22.51
N ALA A 179 4.68 1.54 -22.65
CA ALA A 179 6.06 1.93 -22.43
C ALA A 179 6.38 2.22 -20.95
N ALA A 180 5.36 2.41 -20.10
CA ALA A 180 5.54 2.73 -18.68
C ALA A 180 6.36 1.69 -17.89
N PRO A 181 6.26 0.38 -18.14
CA PRO A 181 7.13 -0.65 -17.56
C PRO A 181 8.63 -0.49 -17.84
N TYR A 182 8.98 0.12 -18.98
CA TYR A 182 10.36 0.25 -19.45
C TYR A 182 10.98 1.59 -19.08
N PHE A 183 10.16 2.58 -18.73
CA PHE A 183 10.64 3.89 -18.33
C PHE A 183 11.00 3.90 -16.83
N ASN A 184 12.28 4.02 -16.52
CA ASN A 184 12.77 4.05 -15.14
C ASN A 184 13.22 5.46 -14.76
N LYS A 185 12.51 6.06 -13.79
CA LYS A 185 12.90 7.35 -13.21
C LYS A 185 13.79 7.11 -11.99
N ILE A 186 15.02 7.62 -12.03
CA ILE A 186 16.02 7.40 -10.96
C ILE A 186 15.86 8.42 -9.83
N GLN A 187 15.52 9.68 -10.13
CA GLN A 187 15.33 10.74 -9.12
C GLN A 187 14.05 11.53 -9.36
N CYS A 188 13.14 11.59 -8.37
CA CYS A 188 11.77 12.09 -8.50
C CYS A 188 11.34 13.02 -7.37
N PHE A 189 11.07 14.28 -7.72
CA PHE A 189 10.34 15.26 -6.89
C PHE A 189 8.84 14.91 -6.69
N CYS A 190 8.34 13.92 -7.42
CA CYS A 190 6.92 13.60 -7.58
C CYS A 190 6.29 12.86 -6.40
N PHE A 191 6.99 12.71 -5.29
CA PHE A 191 6.41 12.18 -4.05
C PHE A 191 6.92 12.90 -2.81
N GLU A 192 7.58 14.03 -3.01
CA GLU A 192 8.11 14.85 -1.94
C GLU A 192 7.40 16.20 -1.99
N GLU A 193 6.96 16.67 -0.83
CA GLU A 193 6.42 18.00 -0.67
C GLU A 193 7.49 19.03 -1.03
N GLN A 194 7.24 19.78 -2.10
CA GLN A 194 8.09 20.89 -2.50
C GLN A 194 7.51 22.16 -1.92
N LYS A 195 8.24 22.80 -1.01
CA LYS A 195 7.91 24.14 -0.51
C LYS A 195 8.62 25.15 -1.39
N LEU A 196 7.86 26.05 -2.04
CA LEU A 196 8.41 27.23 -2.71
C LEU A 196 7.96 28.48 -1.96
N ALA A 197 8.92 29.35 -1.62
CA ALA A 197 8.65 30.65 -1.05
C ALA A 197 7.94 31.56 -2.06
N ALA A 198 7.38 32.67 -1.57
CA ALA A 198 6.76 33.69 -2.42
C ALA A 198 7.74 34.21 -3.48
N GLY A 199 7.37 34.15 -4.76
CA GLY A 199 8.22 34.60 -5.87
C GLY A 199 9.45 33.74 -6.16
N GLU A 200 9.64 32.61 -5.46
CA GLU A 200 10.79 31.74 -5.65
C GLU A 200 10.70 30.96 -6.97
N GLU A 201 11.84 30.82 -7.63
CA GLU A 201 12.01 30.04 -8.84
C GLU A 201 13.09 28.98 -8.63
N VAL A 202 12.77 27.72 -8.93
CA VAL A 202 13.64 26.56 -8.72
C VAL A 202 13.66 25.68 -9.98
N ASP A 203 14.85 25.24 -10.36
CA ASP A 203 15.03 24.20 -11.38
C ASP A 203 15.00 22.81 -10.73
N MET A 204 14.07 21.98 -11.19
CA MET A 204 13.85 20.62 -10.70
C MET A 204 14.41 19.60 -11.70
N PRO A 205 15.52 18.90 -11.38
CA PRO A 205 16.10 17.89 -12.25
C PRO A 205 15.24 16.62 -12.30
N VAL A 206 15.20 15.99 -13.47
CA VAL A 206 14.59 14.69 -13.74
C VAL A 206 15.63 13.80 -14.40
N PHE A 207 16.10 12.81 -13.64
CA PHE A 207 17.04 11.81 -14.13
C PHE A 207 16.32 10.50 -14.42
N PHE A 208 16.44 10.00 -15.66
CA PHE A 208 15.73 8.82 -16.14
C PHE A 208 16.54 8.05 -17.18
N PHE A 209 16.12 6.82 -17.45
CA PHE A 209 16.59 6.00 -18.57
C PHE A 209 15.47 5.08 -19.04
N ILE A 210 15.60 4.59 -20.28
CA ILE A 210 14.70 3.58 -20.84
C ILE A 210 15.39 2.23 -20.72
N ASP A 211 14.73 1.23 -20.16
CA ASP A 211 15.24 -0.13 -20.02
C ASP A 211 15.59 -0.72 -21.41
N PRO A 212 16.80 -1.28 -21.62
CA PRO A 212 17.19 -1.86 -22.90
C PRO A 212 16.26 -2.99 -23.39
N ASP A 213 15.53 -3.64 -22.49
CA ASP A 213 14.50 -4.63 -22.85
C ASP A 213 13.39 -4.04 -23.74
N PHE A 214 13.23 -2.72 -23.77
CA PHE A 214 12.33 -2.05 -24.70
C PHE A 214 12.65 -2.36 -26.17
N ALA A 215 13.94 -2.50 -26.51
CA ALA A 215 14.37 -2.79 -27.87
C ALA A 215 14.08 -4.23 -28.31
N SER A 216 14.03 -5.17 -27.36
CA SER A 216 13.82 -6.60 -27.62
C SER A 216 12.34 -7.01 -27.61
N ASP A 217 11.44 -6.23 -27.00
CA ASP A 217 10.01 -6.50 -26.96
C ASP A 217 9.32 -6.21 -28.32
N PRO A 218 8.69 -7.21 -28.96
CA PRO A 218 7.92 -7.02 -30.19
C PRO A 218 6.79 -5.98 -30.08
N LYS A 219 6.20 -5.79 -28.89
CA LYS A 219 5.11 -4.81 -28.67
C LYS A 219 5.60 -3.37 -28.76
N MET A 220 6.86 -3.12 -28.38
CA MET A 220 7.47 -1.80 -28.38
C MET A 220 8.02 -1.38 -29.75
N ARG A 221 7.99 -2.27 -30.76
CA ARG A 221 8.55 -2.01 -32.10
C ARG A 221 8.00 -0.76 -32.78
N ASN A 222 6.74 -0.41 -32.53
CA ASN A 222 6.05 0.72 -33.16
C ASN A 222 5.94 1.95 -32.24
N ILE A 223 6.56 1.91 -31.05
CA ILE A 223 6.54 3.02 -30.10
C ILE A 223 7.87 3.75 -30.21
N ASP A 224 7.81 4.96 -30.75
CA ASP A 224 8.97 5.84 -30.93
C ASP A 224 8.87 7.08 -30.05
N ASP A 225 7.65 7.41 -29.63
CA ASP A 225 7.31 8.61 -28.89
C ASP A 225 6.78 8.22 -27.50
N ILE A 226 7.47 8.67 -26.47
CA ILE A 226 7.07 8.53 -25.07
C ILE A 226 6.83 9.91 -24.50
N ILE A 227 5.65 10.13 -23.95
CA ILE A 227 5.28 11.39 -23.30
C ILE A 227 5.37 11.19 -21.80
N LEU A 228 6.23 11.97 -21.15
CA LEU A 228 6.28 12.11 -19.71
C LEU A 228 5.46 13.34 -19.31
N HIS A 229 4.31 13.09 -18.69
CA HIS A 229 3.40 14.12 -18.23
C HIS A 229 3.53 14.31 -16.72
N TYR A 230 3.72 15.56 -16.30
CA TYR A 230 3.69 15.96 -14.89
C TYR A 230 2.52 16.86 -14.59
N THR A 231 1.86 16.62 -13.47
CA THR A 231 0.79 17.49 -12.95
C THR A 231 1.11 17.91 -11.52
N PHE A 232 1.12 19.21 -11.24
CA PHE A 232 1.30 19.74 -9.88
C PHE A 232 -0.03 20.02 -9.20
N PHE A 233 -0.13 19.56 -7.95
CA PHE A 233 -1.26 19.81 -7.06
C PHE A 233 -0.78 20.55 -5.81
N ARG A 234 -1.67 21.36 -5.24
CA ARG A 234 -1.41 21.99 -3.94
C ARG A 234 -1.44 20.90 -2.87
N ALA A 235 -0.33 20.73 -2.15
CA ALA A 235 -0.27 19.85 -1.00
C ALA A 235 -0.71 20.65 0.22
N HIS A 236 -2.02 20.61 0.51
CA HIS A 236 -2.53 21.00 1.82
C HIS A 236 -2.68 19.72 2.64
N TYR A 237 -1.70 19.43 3.47
CA TYR A 237 -1.99 18.69 4.69
C TYR A 237 -2.62 19.70 5.62
N GLY A 238 -3.95 19.79 5.60
CA GLY A 238 -4.66 20.37 6.73
C GLY A 238 -4.15 19.63 7.96
N ASP A 239 -3.53 20.37 8.86
CA ASP A 239 -2.94 19.93 10.12
C ASP A 239 -3.87 18.88 10.75
N GLY A 240 -3.59 17.60 10.51
CA GLY A 240 -4.37 16.46 10.98
C GLY A 240 -5.89 16.44 10.71
N SER A 241 -6.46 17.33 9.89
CA SER A 241 -7.91 17.35 9.64
C SER A 241 -8.25 18.06 8.33
N ALA A 242 -9.15 17.46 7.56
CA ALA A 242 -9.79 18.10 6.42
C ALA A 242 -10.50 19.36 6.91
N VAL A 243 -9.91 20.53 6.68
CA VAL A 243 -10.49 21.78 7.14
C VAL A 243 -11.64 22.16 6.21
N SER A 244 -12.86 22.09 6.74
CA SER A 244 -14.04 22.70 6.13
C SER A 244 -13.85 24.22 6.07
N GLU A 245 -14.50 24.85 5.08
CA GLU A 245 -14.43 26.26 4.68
C GLU A 245 -14.55 27.33 5.78
N ALA A 246 -14.80 26.96 7.04
CA ALA A 246 -14.95 27.89 8.15
C ALA A 246 -13.64 28.55 8.60
N VAL A 247 -12.47 27.91 8.41
CA VAL A 247 -11.17 28.47 8.86
C VAL A 247 -10.60 29.52 7.90
N ALA A 248 -11.11 29.60 6.66
CA ALA A 248 -10.73 30.64 5.71
C ALA A 248 -11.22 32.05 6.08
N LYS A 249 -12.06 32.19 7.12
CA LYS A 249 -12.69 33.47 7.53
C LYS A 249 -12.15 34.11 8.81
N GLY A 250 -11.04 33.63 9.38
CA GLY A 250 -10.25 34.39 10.36
C GLY A 250 -11.03 34.97 11.55
N GLU A 251 -11.67 34.12 12.34
CA GLU A 251 -12.31 34.50 13.61
C GLU A 251 -11.51 33.92 14.79
N PRO A 252 -11.29 34.66 15.90
CA PRO A 252 -10.31 34.27 16.91
C PRO A 252 -10.80 33.08 17.76
N ILE A 253 -9.96 32.04 17.80
CA ILE A 253 -10.18 30.82 18.59
C ILE A 253 -9.96 31.13 20.07
N SER A 254 -10.89 30.67 20.93
CA SER A 254 -10.89 30.97 22.37
C SER A 254 -9.80 30.20 23.12
N LYS A 255 -9.32 30.78 24.23
CA LYS A 255 -8.18 30.30 25.05
C LYS A 255 -8.29 28.85 25.53
N GLU A 256 -9.49 28.26 25.54
CA GLU A 256 -9.73 26.88 25.97
C GLU A 256 -9.26 25.84 24.93
N GLU A 257 -9.24 26.19 23.63
CA GLU A 257 -8.78 25.30 22.56
C GLU A 257 -7.25 25.19 22.53
N THR A 258 -6.53 26.26 22.87
CA THR A 258 -5.06 26.29 22.87
C THR A 258 -4.45 25.37 23.92
N GLU A 259 -5.10 25.24 25.09
CA GLU A 259 -4.60 24.42 26.20
C GLU A 259 -4.78 22.91 25.92
N LYS A 260 -5.88 22.53 25.25
CA LYS A 260 -6.11 21.14 24.80
C LYS A 260 -5.18 20.72 23.67
N MET A 261 -4.71 21.67 22.84
CA MET A 261 -3.73 21.41 21.79
C MET A 261 -2.31 21.20 22.34
N LEU A 262 -1.91 21.93 23.39
CA LEU A 262 -0.61 21.76 24.06
C LEU A 262 -0.50 20.41 24.77
N ALA A 263 -1.55 19.95 25.45
CA ALA A 263 -1.55 18.66 26.15
C ALA A 263 -1.40 17.44 25.21
N ASN A 264 -1.89 17.56 23.97
CA ASN A 264 -1.83 16.47 22.99
C ASN A 264 -0.53 16.47 22.15
N ALA A 265 0.15 17.61 22.05
CA ALA A 265 1.42 17.74 21.31
C ALA A 265 2.61 17.10 22.05
N GLU A 266 2.55 17.03 23.38
CA GLU A 266 3.66 16.50 24.18
C GLU A 266 3.73 14.97 24.18
N LEU A 267 2.64 14.27 23.84
CA LEU A 267 2.60 12.80 23.82
C LEU A 267 3.12 12.16 22.51
N LEU A 268 3.35 12.96 21.46
CA LEU A 268 3.60 12.47 20.10
C LEU A 268 4.92 12.95 19.47
N SER A 269 5.78 13.66 20.20
CA SER A 269 7.09 14.02 19.67
C SER A 269 8.13 12.92 19.96
N PRO A 270 8.67 12.22 18.93
CA PRO A 270 9.96 11.57 19.09
C PRO A 270 11.02 12.68 19.29
N LYS A 271 11.82 12.53 20.33
CA LYS A 271 12.86 13.48 20.74
C LYS A 271 13.83 13.73 19.58
N VAL A 272 13.73 14.90 18.95
CA VAL A 272 14.72 15.39 17.98
C VAL A 272 15.99 15.69 18.78
N ILE A 273 17.06 14.94 18.50
CA ILE A 273 18.40 15.20 19.06
C ILE A 273 18.98 16.37 18.26
N ASP A 274 19.09 17.54 18.89
CA ASP A 274 19.81 18.68 18.34
C ASP A 274 21.32 18.44 18.50
N THR A 275 22.08 18.53 17.40
CA THR A 275 23.53 18.31 17.36
C THR A 275 24.34 19.60 17.50
N ARG A 276 23.71 20.70 17.93
CA ARG A 276 24.38 22.01 18.09
C ARG A 276 24.53 22.48 19.54
N ASP A 277 24.18 21.68 20.54
CA ASP A 277 24.43 22.00 21.95
C ASP A 277 25.88 21.63 22.34
N PRO A 278 26.73 22.59 22.76
CA PRO A 278 28.12 22.30 23.15
C PRO A 278 28.29 21.55 24.48
N SER A 279 27.20 21.14 25.14
CA SER A 279 27.23 20.67 26.53
C SER A 279 26.98 19.17 26.73
N VAL A 280 26.89 18.35 25.68
CA VAL A 280 26.54 16.93 25.81
C VAL A 280 27.75 16.02 25.55
N GLU A 281 28.31 15.53 26.65
CA GLU A 281 29.41 14.56 26.70
C GLU A 281 28.92 13.16 26.29
N ILE A 282 29.51 12.60 25.23
CA ILE A 282 29.20 11.25 24.73
C ILE A 282 29.87 10.22 25.63
N LYS A 283 29.07 9.33 26.22
CA LYS A 283 29.53 8.13 26.95
C LYS A 283 29.06 6.87 26.26
#